data_AF-F4H8L2-F1
#
_entry.id   AF-F4H8L2-F1
#
_cell.length_a   1.000
_cell.length_b   1.000
_cell.length_c   1.000
_cell.angle_alpha   90.00
_cell.angle_beta   90.00
_cell.angle_gamma   90.00
#
_symmetry.space_group_name_H-M   'P 1'
#
loop_
_entity.id
_entity.type
_entity.pdbx_description
1 polymer ?
#
loop_
_entity_poly.entity_id
_entity_poly.type
_entity_poly.pdbx_seq_one_letter_code
_entity_poly.pdbx_strand_id
1 'polypeptide(L)'
;MHPLTPGALGKAAATFVLGLLVGAVGTVMHRSTPPWGLLLCVLLVLGAGLLSRAWAGGVALGGFAGGMFLSVTTLARTGPGGDVLVPAQQGIGWVWVLAAAAALVAAALAPRGLFRDEPRTERPARTTDEVQPAPDPAP
;
A
#
# COMPACT_ATOMS: atom_id res chain seq x y z
N MET A 1 18.86 -10.57 -0.24
CA MET A 1 18.82 -9.15 -0.63
C MET A 1 18.64 -9.11 -2.14
N HIS A 2 17.54 -8.54 -2.65
CA HIS A 2 17.30 -8.47 -4.10
C HIS A 2 18.31 -7.47 -4.70
N PRO A 3 19.00 -7.78 -5.80
CA PRO A 3 19.93 -6.82 -6.41
C PRO A 3 19.16 -5.54 -6.80
N LEU A 4 19.71 -4.39 -6.42
CA LEU A 4 19.16 -3.07 -6.75
C LEU A 4 19.37 -2.82 -8.25
N THR A 5 18.43 -3.29 -9.06
CA THR A 5 18.45 -3.02 -10.50
C THR A 5 18.09 -1.55 -10.76
N PRO A 6 18.62 -0.92 -11.82
CA PRO A 6 18.27 0.46 -12.17
C PRO A 6 16.76 0.68 -12.32
N GLY A 7 16.03 -0.32 -12.83
CA GLY A 7 14.57 -0.28 -12.92
C GLY A 7 13.86 -0.29 -11.57
N ALA A 8 14.38 -1.03 -10.58
CA ALA A 8 13.84 -1.01 -9.22
C ALA A 8 14.07 0.35 -8.55
N LEU A 9 15.22 0.97 -8.80
CA LEU A 9 15.54 2.31 -8.28
C LEU A 9 14.65 3.39 -8.90
N GLY A 10 14.40 3.33 -10.23
CA GLY A 10 13.47 4.24 -10.89
C GLY A 10 12.06 4.16 -10.33
N LYS A 11 11.55 2.94 -10.09
CA LYS A 11 10.24 2.73 -9.44
C LYS A 11 10.22 3.22 -8.00
N ALA A 12 11.31 3.03 -7.25
CA ALA A 12 11.45 3.56 -5.89
C ALA A 12 11.39 5.10 -5.88
N ALA A 13 12.08 5.76 -6.82
CA ALA A 13 12.05 7.21 -6.95
C ALA A 13 10.65 7.73 -7.33
N ALA A 14 9.98 7.10 -8.29
CA ALA A 14 8.62 7.49 -8.69
C ALA A 14 7.63 7.35 -7.53
N THR A 15 7.69 6.23 -6.80
CA THR A 15 6.83 6.01 -5.62
C THR A 15 7.20 6.90 -4.44
N PHE A 16 8.46 7.29 -4.30
CA PHE A 16 8.88 8.32 -3.35
C PHE A 16 8.24 9.68 -3.64
N VAL A 17 8.24 10.12 -4.90
CA VAL A 17 7.55 11.36 -5.30
C VAL A 17 6.05 11.25 -5.04
N LEU A 18 5.42 10.11 -5.33
CA LEU A 18 4.03 9.85 -4.98
C LEU A 18 3.80 9.97 -3.46
N GLY A 19 4.71 9.43 -2.65
CA GLY A 19 4.68 9.54 -1.19
C GLY A 19 4.78 10.98 -0.71
N LEU A 20 5.63 11.81 -1.33
CA LEU A 20 5.72 13.24 -1.01
C LEU A 20 4.39 13.95 -1.24
N LEU A 21 3.76 13.71 -2.39
CA LEU A 21 2.50 14.32 -2.78
C LEU A 21 1.36 13.89 -1.86
N VAL A 22 1.21 12.59 -1.63
CA VAL A 22 0.17 12.05 -0.74
C VAL A 22 0.39 12.54 0.69
N GLY A 23 1.65 12.62 1.16
CA GLY A 23 1.99 13.10 2.48
C GLY A 23 1.65 14.57 2.67
N ALA A 24 1.90 15.39 1.64
CA ALA A 24 1.59 16.81 1.66
C ALA A 24 0.06 17.02 1.66
N VAL A 25 -0.65 16.40 0.72
CA VAL A 25 -2.10 16.50 0.61
C VAL A 25 -2.78 15.99 1.89
N GLY A 26 -2.39 14.82 2.40
CA GLY A 26 -2.96 14.27 3.62
C GLY A 26 -2.71 15.16 4.84
N THR A 27 -1.51 15.71 4.97
CA THR A 27 -1.17 16.62 6.09
C THR A 27 -1.99 17.91 6.05
N VAL A 28 -2.30 18.46 4.88
CA VAL A 28 -3.14 19.66 4.78
C VAL A 28 -4.63 19.32 4.90
N MET A 29 -5.09 18.23 4.29
CA MET A 29 -6.52 17.92 4.13
C MET A 29 -7.11 17.09 5.28
N HIS A 30 -6.33 16.47 6.16
CA HIS A 30 -6.88 15.63 7.23
C HIS A 30 -7.85 16.38 8.17
N ARG A 31 -7.69 17.70 8.29
CA ARG A 31 -8.49 18.58 9.14
C ARG A 31 -9.60 19.36 8.40
N SER A 32 -9.76 19.18 7.08
CA SER A 32 -10.67 20.02 6.28
C SER A 32 -12.14 19.84 6.67
N THR A 33 -12.59 18.59 6.80
CA THR A 33 -13.96 18.24 7.16
C THR A 33 -13.97 17.05 8.12
N PRO A 34 -13.82 17.24 9.45
CA PRO A 34 -13.82 16.12 10.39
C PRO A 34 -15.18 15.39 10.44
N PRO A 35 -15.23 14.04 10.52
CA PRO A 35 -14.10 13.08 10.47
C PRO A 35 -13.72 12.65 9.04
N TRP A 36 -14.46 13.08 8.02
CA TRP A 36 -14.33 12.61 6.64
C TRP A 36 -12.99 12.95 5.99
N GLY A 37 -12.41 14.12 6.27
CA GLY A 37 -11.09 14.51 5.76
C GLY A 37 -10.02 13.51 6.18
N LEU A 38 -9.99 13.15 7.47
CA LEU A 38 -9.09 12.12 7.99
C LEU A 38 -9.33 10.76 7.31
N LEU A 39 -10.58 10.30 7.24
CA LEU A 39 -10.91 9.00 6.65
C LEU A 39 -10.46 8.91 5.19
N LEU A 40 -10.77 9.93 4.38
CA LEU A 40 -10.37 9.98 2.97
C LEU A 40 -8.86 10.02 2.80
N CYS A 41 -8.14 10.76 3.65
CA CYS A 41 -6.68 10.79 3.62
C CYS A 41 -6.08 9.42 3.98
N VAL A 42 -6.65 8.69 4.95
CA VAL A 42 -6.20 7.33 5.31
C VAL A 42 -6.46 6.35 4.17
N LEU A 43 -7.63 6.42 3.53
CA LEU A 43 -7.95 5.60 2.35
C LEU A 43 -7.02 5.92 1.17
N LEU A 44 -6.67 7.18 0.97
CA LEU A 44 -5.69 7.60 -0.04
C LEU A 44 -4.31 6.99 0.23
N VAL A 45 -3.82 7.04 1.48
CA VAL A 45 -2.55 6.42 1.87
C VAL A 45 -2.58 4.91 1.64
N LEU A 46 -3.68 4.24 2.05
CA LEU A 46 -3.83 2.81 1.86
C LEU A 46 -3.85 2.44 0.36
N GLY A 47 -4.66 3.13 -0.44
CA GLY A 47 -4.76 2.90 -1.88
C GLY A 47 -3.43 3.13 -2.62
N ALA A 48 -2.74 4.24 -2.33
CA ALA A 48 -1.44 4.55 -2.91
C ALA A 48 -0.35 3.57 -2.43
N GLY A 49 -0.40 3.13 -1.18
CA GLY A 49 0.49 2.10 -0.63
C GLY A 49 0.29 0.74 -1.29
N LEU A 50 -0.95 0.31 -1.47
CA LEU A 50 -1.29 -0.92 -2.20
C LEU A 50 -0.87 -0.85 -3.66
N LEU A 51 -1.10 0.28 -4.33
CA LEU A 51 -0.64 0.52 -5.70
C LEU A 51 0.89 0.43 -5.80
N SER A 52 1.61 1.10 -4.89
CA SER A 52 3.07 1.07 -4.84
C SER A 52 3.59 -0.35 -4.63
N ARG A 53 2.93 -1.12 -3.75
CA ARG A 53 3.27 -2.51 -3.48
C ARG A 53 2.97 -3.44 -4.66
N ALA A 54 1.86 -3.25 -5.35
CA ALA A 54 1.51 -4.00 -6.56
C ALA A 54 2.55 -3.80 -7.66
N TRP A 55 3.08 -2.58 -7.78
CA TRP A 55 3.91 -2.20 -8.93
C TRP A 55 5.37 -2.71 -8.90
N ALA A 56 6.00 -2.73 -7.73
CA ALA A 56 7.39 -3.17 -7.58
C ALA A 56 7.69 -3.89 -6.25
N GLY A 57 6.66 -4.32 -5.53
CA GLY A 57 6.82 -4.99 -4.24
C GLY A 57 7.36 -4.05 -3.15
N GLY A 58 8.18 -4.61 -2.26
CA GLY A 58 8.64 -3.93 -1.05
C GLY A 58 9.50 -2.68 -1.29
N VAL A 59 10.27 -2.64 -2.39
CA VAL A 59 11.16 -1.51 -2.70
C VAL A 59 10.36 -0.24 -3.05
N ALA A 60 9.33 -0.38 -3.89
CA ALA A 60 8.43 0.74 -4.21
C ALA A 60 7.60 1.18 -3.00
N LEU A 61 7.13 0.23 -2.17
CA LEU A 61 6.47 0.59 -0.92
C LEU A 61 7.42 1.35 0.04
N GLY A 62 8.69 0.96 0.09
CA GLY A 62 9.72 1.66 0.86
C GLY A 62 9.95 3.09 0.34
N GLY A 63 9.99 3.28 -0.98
CA GLY A 63 10.04 4.60 -1.61
C GLY A 63 8.86 5.47 -1.20
N PHE A 64 7.63 4.96 -1.37
CA PHE A 64 6.40 5.64 -0.96
C PHE A 64 6.40 6.02 0.54
N ALA A 65 6.75 5.08 1.42
CA ALA A 65 6.82 5.33 2.86
C ALA A 65 7.89 6.40 3.20
N GLY A 66 9.04 6.38 2.53
CA GLY A 66 10.09 7.38 2.69
C GLY A 66 9.65 8.79 2.27
N GLY A 67 8.96 8.91 1.14
CA GLY A 67 8.43 10.19 0.66
C GLY A 67 7.35 10.75 1.59
N MET A 68 6.44 9.88 2.03
CA MET A 68 5.42 10.23 3.04
C MET A 68 6.08 10.76 4.31
N PHE A 69 7.05 10.01 4.86
CA PHE A 69 7.77 10.37 6.08
C PHE A 69 8.45 11.74 5.93
N LEU A 70 9.17 11.98 4.83
CA LEU A 70 9.85 13.25 4.60
C LEU A 70 8.86 14.41 4.50
N SER A 71 7.74 14.22 3.79
CA SER A 71 6.70 15.25 3.64
C SER A 71 6.04 15.57 4.98
N VAL A 72 5.55 14.56 5.70
CA VAL A 72 4.87 14.72 6.99
C VAL A 72 5.79 15.36 8.01
N THR A 73 7.03 14.90 8.16
CA THR A 73 8.00 15.50 9.11
C THR A 73 8.40 16.92 8.73
N THR A 74 8.44 17.24 7.45
CA THR A 74 8.72 18.61 6.99
C THR A 74 7.55 19.55 7.28
N LEU A 75 6.31 19.12 7.01
CA LEU A 75 5.11 19.92 7.25
C LEU A 75 4.70 19.95 8.72
N ALA A 76 5.17 19.01 9.54
CA ALA A 76 4.99 19.00 10.99
C ALA A 76 5.91 20.00 11.73
N ARG A 77 6.77 20.74 11.02
CA ARG A 77 7.55 21.85 11.60
C ARG A 77 6.69 23.10 11.76
N THR A 78 7.03 23.93 12.74
CA THR A 78 6.39 25.23 12.96
C THR A 78 6.62 26.17 11.78
N GLY A 79 5.53 26.68 11.19
CA GLY A 79 5.57 27.61 10.07
C GLY A 79 5.73 29.09 10.50
N PRO A 80 5.91 30.02 9.53
CA PRO A 80 6.14 31.46 9.77
C PRO A 80 5.04 32.23 10.51
N GLY A 81 3.96 31.57 10.95
CA GLY A 81 2.88 32.14 11.76
C GLY A 81 2.66 31.42 13.09
N GLY A 82 3.60 30.57 13.52
CA GLY A 82 3.46 29.74 14.71
C GLY A 82 2.52 28.53 14.55
N ASP A 83 1.81 28.41 13.41
CA ASP A 83 0.98 27.24 13.12
C ASP A 83 1.84 26.02 12.80
N VAL A 84 1.39 24.86 13.27
CA VAL A 84 1.97 23.57 12.97
C VAL A 84 0.87 22.75 12.30
N LEU A 85 1.08 22.31 11.05
CA LEU A 85 0.05 21.56 10.33
C LEU A 85 -0.29 20.22 10.99
N VAL A 86 0.65 19.65 11.76
CA VAL A 86 0.41 18.56 12.71
C VAL A 86 0.64 19.11 14.12
N PRO A 87 -0.37 19.72 14.76
CA PRO A 87 -0.20 20.35 16.05
C PRO A 87 0.12 19.28 17.11
N ALA A 88 1.26 19.41 17.78
CA ALA A 88 1.61 18.58 18.94
C ALA A 88 0.57 18.66 20.08
N GLN A 89 -0.29 19.69 20.08
CA GLN A 89 -1.29 19.99 21.11
C GLN A 89 -2.74 19.69 20.71
N GLN A 90 -3.01 19.15 19.50
CA GLN A 90 -4.35 18.73 19.10
C GLN A 90 -4.33 17.24 18.77
N GLY A 91 -5.02 16.42 19.57
CA GLY A 91 -4.98 14.95 19.47
C GLY A 91 -5.28 14.40 18.07
N ILE A 92 -6.00 15.14 17.23
CA ILE A 92 -6.32 14.75 15.85
C ILE A 92 -5.09 14.64 14.93
N GLY A 93 -4.02 15.40 15.18
CA GLY A 93 -2.77 15.33 14.42
C GLY A 93 -2.03 14.00 14.65
N TRP A 94 -2.02 13.51 15.89
CA TRP A 94 -1.47 12.19 16.22
C TRP A 94 -2.32 11.05 15.66
N VAL A 95 -3.64 11.20 15.67
CA VAL A 95 -4.54 10.22 15.03
C VAL A 95 -4.22 10.10 13.54
N TRP A 96 -3.96 11.21 12.84
CA TRP A 96 -3.52 11.18 11.44
C TRP A 96 -2.22 10.40 11.25
N VAL A 97 -1.18 10.71 12.03
CA VAL A 97 0.13 10.04 11.91
C VAL A 97 0.00 8.53 12.20
N LEU A 98 -0.70 8.15 13.26
CA LEU A 98 -0.90 6.75 13.63
C LEU A 98 -1.76 6.00 12.60
N ALA A 99 -2.82 6.62 12.08
CA ALA A 99 -3.67 6.00 11.06
C ALA A 99 -2.94 5.84 9.72
N ALA A 100 -2.14 6.83 9.31
CA ALA A 100 -1.30 6.72 8.12
C ALA A 100 -0.24 5.62 8.26
N ALA A 101 0.40 5.52 9.44
CA ALA A 101 1.35 4.43 9.74
C ALA A 101 0.65 3.06 9.71
N ALA A 102 -0.53 2.94 10.32
CA ALA A 102 -1.33 1.71 10.28
C ALA A 102 -1.73 1.33 8.85
N ALA A 103 -2.11 2.30 8.01
CA ALA A 103 -2.41 2.07 6.60
C ALA A 103 -1.19 1.58 5.80
N LEU A 104 0.00 2.13 6.06
CA LEU A 104 1.26 1.65 5.46
C LEU A 104 1.58 0.21 5.90
N VAL A 105 1.39 -0.11 7.18
CA VAL A 105 1.56 -1.48 7.70
C VAL A 105 0.55 -2.42 7.07
N ALA A 106 -0.72 -2.01 6.95
CA ALA A 106 -1.75 -2.80 6.28
C ALA A 106 -1.40 -3.07 4.82
N ALA A 107 -0.93 -2.06 4.09
CA ALA A 107 -0.41 -2.25 2.73
C ALA A 107 0.79 -3.19 2.73
N ALA A 108 1.70 -3.06 3.70
CA ALA A 108 2.89 -3.93 3.83
C ALA A 108 2.55 -5.38 4.20
N LEU A 109 1.39 -5.64 4.81
CA LEU A 109 0.92 -6.97 5.17
C LEU A 109 -0.08 -7.55 4.17
N ALA A 110 -0.51 -6.77 3.18
CA ALA A 110 -1.45 -7.21 2.16
C ALA A 110 -0.99 -8.54 1.50
N PRO A 111 -1.87 -9.55 1.41
CA PRO A 111 -1.55 -10.86 0.86
C PRO A 111 -1.00 -10.76 -0.56
N ARG A 112 0.06 -11.51 -0.86
CA ARG A 112 0.66 -11.53 -2.21
C ARG A 112 -0.32 -12.00 -3.29
N GLY A 113 -1.31 -12.81 -2.90
CA GLY A 113 -2.35 -13.30 -3.81
C GLY A 113 -3.31 -12.21 -4.33
N LEU A 114 -3.38 -11.04 -3.69
CA LEU A 114 -4.18 -9.91 -4.18
C LEU A 114 -3.57 -9.21 -5.39
N PHE A 115 -2.28 -9.46 -5.67
CA PHE A 115 -1.51 -8.79 -6.71
C PHE A 115 -1.05 -9.77 -7.81
N ARG A 116 -1.60 -10.99 -7.85
CA ARG A 116 -1.29 -11.96 -8.90
C ARG A 116 -2.14 -11.66 -10.13
N ASP A 117 -1.48 -11.30 -11.22
CA ASP A 117 -2.09 -11.19 -12.56
C ASP A 117 -2.07 -12.52 -13.34
N GLU A 118 -1.55 -13.60 -12.73
CA GLU A 118 -1.51 -14.92 -13.36
C GLU A 118 -2.93 -15.50 -13.52
N PRO A 119 -3.33 -15.96 -14.72
CA PRO A 119 -4.59 -16.65 -14.92
C PRO A 119 -4.67 -17.84 -13.96
N ARG A 120 -5.75 -17.92 -13.18
CA ARG A 120 -5.99 -19.06 -12.30
C ARG A 120 -6.04 -20.30 -13.18
N THR A 121 -5.01 -21.14 -13.12
CA THR A 121 -4.92 -22.37 -13.91
C THR A 121 -6.21 -23.15 -13.68
N GLU A 122 -6.92 -23.46 -14.76
CA GLU A 122 -8.16 -24.22 -14.67
C GLU A 122 -7.89 -25.50 -13.88
N ARG A 123 -8.72 -25.74 -12.86
CA ARG A 123 -8.64 -26.96 -12.05
C ARG A 123 -8.70 -28.12 -13.04
N PRO A 124 -7.69 -29.01 -13.10
CA PRO A 124 -7.70 -30.10 -14.05
C PRO A 124 -9.04 -30.82 -13.92
N ALA A 125 -9.78 -30.85 -15.02
CA ALA A 125 -11.04 -31.56 -15.10
C ALA A 125 -10.76 -32.95 -14.51
N ARG A 126 -11.51 -33.32 -13.47
CA ARG A 126 -11.37 -34.60 -12.81
C ARG A 126 -11.58 -35.64 -13.91
N THR A 127 -10.51 -36.22 -14.46
CA THR A 127 -10.61 -37.23 -15.51
C THR A 127 -11.43 -38.34 -14.91
N THR A 128 -12.62 -38.56 -15.45
CA THR A 128 -13.46 -39.71 -15.16
C THR A 128 -12.83 -40.95 -15.79
N ASP A 129 -11.59 -41.27 -15.41
CA ASP A 129 -10.88 -42.49 -15.77
C ASP A 129 -10.70 -43.31 -14.49
N GLU A 130 -11.79 -43.93 -14.05
CA GLU A 130 -11.76 -45.21 -13.32
C GLU A 130 -13.20 -45.72 -13.12
N VAL A 131 -13.90 -45.95 -14.22
CA VAL A 131 -14.86 -47.07 -14.27
C VAL A 131 -14.20 -48.11 -15.16
N GLN A 132 -13.31 -48.90 -14.57
CA GLN A 132 -12.70 -50.05 -15.20
C GLN A 132 -13.81 -51.05 -15.57
N PRO A 133 -14.03 -51.38 -16.85
CA PRO A 133 -14.98 -52.43 -17.21
C PRO A 133 -14.47 -53.75 -16.60
N ALA A 134 -15.33 -54.45 -15.89
CA ALA A 134 -15.00 -55.75 -15.31
C ALA A 134 -14.46 -56.70 -16.41
N PRO A 135 -13.40 -57.48 -16.14
CA PRO A 135 -12.88 -58.42 -17.12
C PRO A 135 -13.95 -59.46 -17.46
N ASP A 136 -14.17 -59.66 -18.76
CA ASP A 136 -15.11 -60.64 -19.30
C ASP A 136 -14.74 -62.06 -18.80
N PRO A 137 -15.71 -62.89 -18.39
CA PRO A 137 -15.42 -64.26 -17.98
C PRO A 137 -14.85 -65.05 -19.19
N ALA A 138 -13.66 -65.62 -18.99
CA ALA A 138 -13.01 -66.49 -19.96
C ALA A 138 -13.88 -67.72 -20.31
N PRO A 139 -13.73 -68.28 -21.54
CA PRO A 139 -14.64 -69.27 -22.12
C PRO A 139 -14.69 -70.62 -21.39
#